data_AF-A0A485AYA7-F1
#
_entry.id   AF-A0A485AYA7-F1
#
_cell.length_a   1.000
_cell.length_b   1.000
_cell.length_c   1.000
_cell.angle_alpha   90.00
_cell.angle_beta   90.00
_cell.angle_gamma   90.00
#
_symmetry.space_group_name_H-M   'P 1'
#
loop_
_entity.id
_entity.type
_entity.pdbx_description
1 polymer ?
#
loop_
_entity_poly.entity_id
_entity_poly.type
_entity_poly.pdbx_seq_one_letter_code
_entity_poly.pdbx_strand_id
1 'polypeptide(L)'
;MMRVFDFMKKAGAYPVVKAFEADEDKCATLEDLFVKTIKDHEQRTSTLSELTLEAKVLQDDNTLNFLNTLEEEQEQDGILLKTILDEVRSARKAGLCIQQTDQHLLNIMAHQQH
;
A
#
# COMPACT_ATOMS: atom_id res chain seq x y z
N MET A 1 -0.46 8.35 -9.25
CA MET A 1 -0.07 9.17 -8.09
C MET A 1 -0.83 10.53 -7.98
N MET A 2 -2.01 10.68 -8.57
CA MET A 2 -2.88 11.87 -8.37
C MET A 2 -4.38 11.53 -8.29
N ARG A 3 -4.78 10.25 -8.21
CA ARG A 3 -6.19 9.83 -8.37
C ARG A 3 -7.15 10.52 -7.41
N VAL A 4 -6.84 10.59 -6.11
CA VAL A 4 -7.67 11.28 -5.11
C VAL A 4 -7.71 12.79 -5.38
N PHE A 5 -6.56 13.38 -5.69
CA PHE A 5 -6.46 14.81 -6.01
C PHE A 5 -7.29 15.17 -7.25
N ASP A 6 -7.19 14.36 -8.31
CA ASP A 6 -7.93 14.53 -9.56
C ASP A 6 -9.42 14.28 -9.37
N PHE A 7 -9.81 13.31 -8.54
CA PHE A 7 -11.20 13.07 -8.16
C PHE A 7 -11.79 14.31 -7.49
N MET A 8 -11.10 14.87 -6.48
CA MET A 8 -11.52 16.09 -5.79
C MET A 8 -11.62 17.30 -6.74
N LYS A 9 -10.62 17.49 -7.61
CA LYS A 9 -10.65 18.54 -8.65
C LYS A 9 -11.86 18.40 -9.57
N LYS A 10 -12.15 17.18 -10.05
CA LYS A 10 -13.29 16.89 -10.95
C LYS A 10 -14.63 17.13 -10.26
N ALA A 11 -14.71 16.89 -8.95
CA ALA A 11 -15.88 17.23 -8.13
C ALA A 11 -16.01 18.75 -7.85
N GLY A 12 -15.08 19.59 -8.33
CA GLY A 12 -15.09 21.04 -8.14
C GLY A 12 -14.46 21.52 -6.83
N ALA A 13 -13.80 20.63 -6.09
CA ALA A 13 -13.11 20.98 -4.84
C ALA A 13 -11.70 21.57 -5.10
N TYR A 14 -11.12 22.16 -4.05
CA TYR A 14 -9.76 22.68 -4.06
C TYR A 14 -8.85 21.83 -3.15
N PRO A 15 -8.31 20.71 -3.65
CA PRO A 15 -7.44 19.85 -2.85
C PRO A 15 -6.12 20.56 -2.49
N VAL A 16 -5.70 20.40 -1.25
CA VAL A 16 -4.48 21.04 -0.70
C VAL A 16 -3.50 19.96 -0.27
N VAL A 17 -2.26 20.07 -0.75
CA VAL A 17 -1.14 19.22 -0.29
C VAL A 17 -0.45 19.94 0.86
N LYS A 18 -0.46 19.32 2.04
CA LYS A 18 0.26 19.85 3.22
C LYS A 18 1.75 19.50 3.12
N ALA A 19 2.59 20.29 3.78
CA ALA A 19 3.96 19.90 4.01
C ALA A 19 3.99 18.59 4.80
N PHE A 20 4.86 17.67 4.40
CA PHE A 20 5.10 16.40 5.08
C PHE A 20 6.49 16.42 5.69
N GLU A 21 6.59 16.03 6.95
CA GLU A 21 7.87 15.83 7.62
C GLU A 21 8.40 14.45 7.27
N ALA A 22 9.57 14.40 6.61
CA ALA A 22 10.21 13.14 6.33
C ALA A 22 10.81 12.59 7.63
N ASP A 23 10.21 11.54 8.18
CA ASP A 23 10.84 10.77 9.24
C ASP A 23 12.07 10.04 8.66
N GLU A 24 13.22 10.22 9.32
CA GLU A 24 14.49 9.57 8.98
C GLU A 24 14.46 8.11 9.44
N ASP A 25 13.55 7.33 8.86
CA ASP A 25 13.24 6.00 9.37
C ASP A 25 14.22 4.96 8.82
N LYS A 26 15.16 4.55 9.69
CA LYS A 26 16.23 3.62 9.34
C LYS A 26 15.73 2.19 9.47
N CYS A 27 15.76 1.44 8.37
CA CYS A 27 15.53 0.00 8.38
C CYS A 27 16.87 -0.72 8.54
N ALA A 28 17.00 -1.56 9.57
CA ALA A 28 18.24 -2.30 9.81
C ALA A 28 18.36 -3.54 8.90
N THR A 29 17.24 -4.13 8.51
CA THR A 29 17.17 -5.30 7.64
C THR A 29 16.10 -5.17 6.56
N LEU A 30 16.17 -6.04 5.55
CA LEU A 30 15.13 -6.16 4.53
C LEU A 30 13.78 -6.56 5.11
N GLU A 31 13.77 -7.38 6.17
CA GLU A 31 12.54 -7.75 6.86
C GLU A 31 11.92 -6.52 7.54
N ASP A 32 12.71 -5.70 8.24
CA ASP A 32 12.24 -4.48 8.90
C ASP A 32 11.60 -3.51 7.90
N LEU A 33 12.20 -3.39 6.70
CA LEU A 33 11.65 -2.57 5.61
C LEU A 33 10.24 -3.02 5.23
N PHE A 34 10.04 -4.31 5.00
CA PHE A 34 8.72 -4.83 4.58
C PHE A 34 7.71 -4.84 5.71
N VAL A 35 8.12 -5.11 6.96
CA VAL A 35 7.24 -4.96 8.13
C VAL A 35 6.77 -3.52 8.26
N LYS A 36 7.67 -2.54 8.12
CA LYS A 36 7.29 -1.13 8.14
C LYS A 36 6.36 -0.78 6.98
N THR A 37 6.68 -1.24 5.77
CA THR A 37 5.85 -0.99 4.58
C THR A 37 4.43 -1.53 4.76
N ILE A 38 4.28 -2.73 5.34
CA ILE A 38 2.96 -3.31 5.66
C ILE A 38 2.22 -2.46 6.70
N LYS A 39 2.90 -2.00 7.75
CA LYS A 39 2.29 -1.14 8.77
C LYS A 39 1.79 0.19 8.17
N ASP A 40 2.61 0.82 7.33
CA ASP A 40 2.23 2.05 6.62
C ASP A 40 1.04 1.80 5.68
N HIS A 41 1.00 0.64 5.02
CA HIS A 41 -0.12 0.22 4.18
C HIS A 41 -1.39 0.00 5.01
N GLU A 42 -1.32 -0.73 6.14
CA GLU A 42 -2.46 -0.96 7.05
C GLU A 42 -3.04 0.35 7.58
N GLN A 43 -2.19 1.34 7.89
CA GLN A 43 -2.66 2.67 8.27
C GLN A 43 -3.48 3.32 7.14
N ARG A 44 -3.01 3.25 5.89
CA ARG A 44 -3.72 3.79 4.72
C ARG A 44 -5.04 3.06 4.50
N THR A 45 -5.07 1.73 4.61
CA THR A 45 -6.29 0.93 4.52
C THR A 45 -7.30 1.33 5.59
N SER A 46 -6.86 1.52 6.85
CA SER A 46 -7.73 1.99 7.92
C SER A 46 -8.34 3.36 7.61
N THR A 47 -7.53 4.30 7.11
CA THR A 47 -8.03 5.62 6.70
C THR A 47 -9.03 5.52 5.55
N LEU A 48 -8.80 4.64 4.56
CA LEU A 48 -9.78 4.40 3.49
C LEU A 48 -11.09 3.86 4.04
N SER A 49 -11.05 2.86 4.93
CA SER A 49 -12.26 2.29 5.54
C SER A 49 -13.06 3.29 6.35
N GLU A 50 -12.38 4.18 7.08
CA GLU A 50 -13.04 5.29 7.79
C GLU A 50 -13.74 6.25 6.82
N LEU A 51 -13.06 6.67 5.73
CA LEU A 51 -13.64 7.53 4.70
C LEU A 51 -14.82 6.86 3.97
N THR A 52 -14.72 5.56 3.67
CA THR A 52 -15.78 4.77 3.03
C THR A 52 -17.01 4.71 3.92
N LEU A 53 -16.83 4.52 5.22
CA LEU A 53 -17.92 4.54 6.19
C LEU A 53 -18.58 5.92 6.26
N GLU A 54 -17.79 7.00 6.30
CA GLU A 54 -18.32 8.37 6.29
C GLU A 54 -19.12 8.68 5.03
N ALA A 55 -18.60 8.35 3.84
CA ALA A 55 -19.29 8.54 2.58
C ALA A 55 -20.64 7.79 2.54
N LYS A 56 -20.66 6.56 3.09
CA LYS A 56 -21.89 5.76 3.22
C LYS A 56 -22.91 6.41 4.17
N VAL A 57 -22.47 6.94 5.31
CA VAL A 57 -23.34 7.63 6.28
C VAL A 57 -23.94 8.90 5.67
N LEU A 58 -23.14 9.63 4.88
CA LEU A 58 -23.57 10.86 4.20
C LEU A 58 -24.37 10.60 2.91
N GLN A 59 -24.54 9.34 2.50
CA GLN A 59 -25.18 8.96 1.24
C GLN A 59 -24.51 9.61 0.01
N ASP A 60 -23.19 9.77 0.04
CA ASP A 60 -22.40 10.25 -1.09
C ASP A 60 -21.98 9.05 -1.95
N ASP A 61 -22.87 8.63 -2.84
CA ASP A 61 -22.67 7.47 -3.71
C ASP A 61 -21.46 7.63 -4.65
N ASN A 62 -21.14 8.85 -5.07
CA ASN A 62 -20.03 9.10 -6.00
C ASN A 62 -18.68 8.91 -5.29
N THR A 63 -18.53 9.48 -4.09
CA THR A 63 -17.34 9.28 -3.27
C THR A 63 -17.24 7.84 -2.79
N LEU A 64 -18.36 7.22 -2.40
CA LEU A 64 -18.40 5.81 -1.97
C LEU A 64 -17.90 4.87 -3.08
N ASN A 65 -18.39 5.02 -4.30
CA ASN A 65 -17.94 4.20 -5.44
C ASN A 65 -16.44 4.38 -5.72
N PHE A 66 -15.95 5.62 -5.66
CA PHE A 66 -14.54 5.91 -5.86
C PHE A 66 -13.65 5.28 -4.78
N LEU A 67 -14.06 5.35 -3.51
CA LEU A 67 -13.33 4.77 -2.38
C LEU A 67 -13.33 3.24 -2.42
N ASN A 68 -14.46 2.60 -2.76
CA ASN A 68 -14.52 1.14 -2.90
C ASN A 68 -13.51 0.62 -3.95
N THR A 69 -13.39 1.30 -5.10
CA THR A 69 -12.37 0.93 -6.10
C THR A 69 -10.95 1.06 -5.55
N LEU A 70 -10.67 2.05 -4.71
CA LEU A 70 -9.35 2.17 -4.07
C LEU A 70 -9.13 1.09 -3.01
N GLU A 71 -10.15 0.73 -2.24
CA GLU A 71 -10.05 -0.35 -1.24
C GLU A 71 -9.75 -1.70 -1.90
N GLU A 72 -10.42 -2.04 -2.99
CA GLU A 72 -10.17 -3.27 -3.76
C GLU A 72 -8.71 -3.34 -4.26
N GLU A 73 -8.17 -2.22 -4.75
CA GLU A 73 -6.77 -2.13 -5.17
C GLU A 73 -5.80 -2.28 -3.98
N GLN A 74 -6.08 -1.60 -2.87
CA GLN A 74 -5.25 -1.72 -1.66
C GLN A 74 -5.33 -3.11 -1.01
N GLU A 75 -6.44 -3.84 -1.16
CA GLU A 75 -6.52 -5.23 -0.68
C GLU A 75 -5.50 -6.11 -1.43
N GLN A 76 -5.42 -5.98 -2.75
CA GLN A 76 -4.44 -6.71 -3.58
C GLN A 76 -3.00 -6.32 -3.23
N ASP A 77 -2.72 -5.02 -3.08
CA ASP A 77 -1.41 -4.54 -2.64
C ASP A 77 -1.04 -5.13 -1.26
N GLY A 78 -2.00 -5.20 -0.33
CA GLY A 78 -1.80 -5.77 0.99
C GLY A 78 -1.48 -7.28 0.96
N ILE A 79 -2.12 -8.05 0.09
CA ILE A 79 -1.81 -9.46 -0.12
C ILE A 79 -0.38 -9.60 -0.66
N LEU A 80 -0.04 -8.83 -1.69
CA LEU A 80 1.28 -8.84 -2.30
C LEU A 80 2.38 -8.54 -1.28
N LEU A 81 2.23 -7.48 -0.49
CA LEU A 81 3.20 -7.09 0.53
C LEU A 81 3.43 -8.19 1.57
N LYS A 82 2.35 -8.87 2.01
CA LYS A 82 2.44 -10.01 2.93
C LYS A 82 3.17 -11.19 2.29
N THR A 83 2.87 -11.51 1.03
CA THR A 83 3.59 -12.55 0.27
C THR A 83 5.08 -12.24 0.17
N ILE A 84 5.47 -11.01 -0.17
CA ILE A 84 6.88 -10.62 -0.22
C ILE A 84 7.56 -10.83 1.14
N LEU A 85 6.93 -10.39 2.23
CA LEU A 85 7.50 -10.53 3.57
C LEU A 85 7.73 -12.01 3.93
N ASP A 86 6.76 -12.88 3.60
CA ASP A 86 6.88 -14.31 3.82
C ASP A 86 8.00 -14.94 3.00
N GLU A 87 8.19 -14.50 1.75
CA GLU A 87 9.28 -14.94 0.88
C GLU A 87 10.65 -14.45 1.39
N VAL A 88 10.76 -13.21 1.87
CA VAL A 88 11.97 -12.70 2.54
C VAL A 88 12.32 -13.55 3.76
N ARG A 89 11.33 -13.90 4.58
CA ARG A 89 11.50 -14.78 5.74
C ARG A 89 11.92 -16.19 5.34
N SER A 90 11.34 -16.71 4.26
CA SER A 90 11.66 -18.03 3.71
C SER A 90 13.11 -18.07 3.20
N ALA A 91 13.52 -17.08 2.41
CA ALA A 91 14.87 -16.95 1.90
C ALA A 91 15.92 -16.88 3.03
N ARG A 92 15.63 -16.12 4.09
CA ARG A 92 16.50 -16.08 5.28
C ARG A 92 16.62 -17.45 5.95
N LYS A 93 15.51 -18.19 6.12
CA LYS A 93 15.53 -19.55 6.70
C LYS A 93 16.31 -20.54 5.82
N ALA A 94 16.26 -20.37 4.50
CA ALA A 94 17.03 -21.14 3.54
C ALA A 94 18.52 -20.76 3.49
N GLY A 95 18.93 -19.71 4.23
CA GLY A 95 20.32 -19.24 4.26
C GLY A 95 20.76 -18.49 2.99
N LEU A 96 19.81 -17.98 2.21
CA LEU A 96 20.12 -17.19 1.01
C LEU A 96 20.77 -15.85 1.39
N CYS A 97 21.77 -15.45 0.62
CA CYS A 97 22.35 -14.12 0.76
C CYS A 97 21.44 -13.05 0.15
N ILE A 98 21.68 -11.78 0.47
CA ILE A 98 20.80 -10.67 0.06
C ILE A 98 20.60 -10.57 -1.47
N GLN A 99 21.64 -10.86 -2.25
CA GLN A 99 21.58 -10.84 -3.72
C GLN A 99 20.70 -11.96 -4.27
N GLN A 100 20.76 -13.14 -3.65
CA GLN A 100 19.91 -14.28 -4.02
C GLN A 100 18.46 -14.02 -3.63
N THR A 101 18.23 -13.45 -2.44
CA THR A 101 16.90 -13.03 -2.00
C THR A 101 16.30 -12.00 -2.94
N ASP A 102 17.05 -10.98 -3.34
CA ASP A 102 16.60 -9.95 -4.29
C ASP A 102 16.20 -10.55 -5.65
N GLN A 103 17.05 -11.42 -6.21
CA GLN A 103 16.74 -12.11 -7.47
C GLN A 103 15.51 -13.04 -7.34
N HIS A 104 15.34 -13.70 -6.19
CA HIS A 104 14.18 -14.54 -5.91
C HIS A 104 12.89 -13.71 -5.90
N LEU A 105 12.89 -12.54 -5.23
CA LEU A 105 11.75 -11.63 -5.23
C LEU A 105 11.43 -11.09 -6.62
N LEU A 106 12.44 -10.73 -7.43
CA LEU A 106 12.24 -10.32 -8.82
C LEU A 106 11.55 -11.41 -9.64
N ASN A 107 11.95 -12.67 -9.47
CA ASN A 107 11.32 -13.78 -10.16
C ASN A 107 9.85 -13.92 -9.74
N ILE A 108 9.55 -13.86 -8.44
CA ILE A 108 8.15 -13.92 -7.96
C ILE A 108 7.31 -12.82 -8.59
N MET A 109 7.82 -11.59 -8.62
CA MET A 109 7.13 -10.44 -9.21
C MET A 109 6.88 -10.62 -10.71
N ALA A 110 7.87 -11.12 -11.45
CA ALA A 110 7.73 -11.35 -12.88
C ALA A 110 6.66 -12.41 -13.22
N HIS A 111 6.47 -13.41 -12.36
CA HIS A 111 5.44 -14.44 -12.57
C HIS A 111 4.04 -13.98 -12.15
N GLN A 112 3.90 -12.96 -11.31
CA GLN A 112 2.59 -12.40 -10.95
C GLN A 112 2.01 -11.43 -11.98
N GLN A 113 2.80 -10.97 -12.96
CA GLN A 113 2.35 -10.07 -14.04
C GLN A 113 1.83 -10.80 -15.29
N HIS A 114 1.74 -12.12 -15.27
CA HIS A 114 1.26 -12.98 -16.36
C HIS A 114 0.05 -13.81 -15.94
#